data_AF-A0A0Q1A986-F1
#
_entry.id   AF-A0A0Q1A986-F1
#
_cell.length_a   1.000
_cell.length_b   1.000
_cell.length_c   1.000
_cell.angle_alpha   90.00
_cell.angle_beta   90.00
_cell.angle_gamma   90.00
#
_symmetry.space_group_name_H-M   'P 1'
#
loop_
_entity.id
_entity.type
_entity.pdbx_description
1 polymer ?
#
loop_
_entity_poly.entity_id
_entity_poly.type
_entity_poly.pdbx_seq_one_letter_code
_entity_poly.pdbx_strand_id
1 'polypeptide(L)'
;MSFLKQYQIDDIKGKLVSDRSKLGKLYKAKKSKFQHLSIDHSLVDVYLKQGWEIDGKPLKTKTKIKIEKTHSKQFEDDVWCQFYKLGYRTLNYDENFVLPFGKKETEKKQIDVVAINDDSIILVECKSSEKPKKAPSYKDEFDLLKLRLNGFRKVLKQCFGDERKIKFIFATRNLRINSESEDLKRLLSARAYYYNNNTYKYVNSLIQKYKNASLFQFLGLIFKNEEINKTKIEIPAVKGKMGNQEYYMFSINPSMLLKMGFVLHRTKANESEFPTYQRLLVPSRLKGITKFIDNGGYFPNSIIVNFNLRKNKFVFDPHSKNEFTESCTGTLKIPNAYGIAYIIDGQHRNVSINLGHFSSLIFFIIPSPYFRYFQVY
;
A
#
# COMPACT_ATOMS: atom_id res chain seq x y z
N MET A 1 19.68 21.36 -1.53
CA MET A 1 18.58 21.94 -0.73
C MET A 1 19.15 22.16 0.65
N SER A 2 19.06 23.38 1.19
CA SER A 2 19.40 23.63 2.59
C SER A 2 18.44 22.86 3.48
N PHE A 3 18.87 22.52 4.69
CA PHE A 3 17.97 21.96 5.70
C PHE A 3 16.83 22.96 5.97
N LEU A 4 15.60 22.46 6.10
CA LEU A 4 14.47 23.27 6.52
C LEU A 4 14.71 23.79 7.94
N LYS A 5 14.30 25.03 8.20
CA LYS A 5 14.25 25.59 9.56
C LYS A 5 13.10 24.93 10.33
N GLN A 6 13.19 24.91 11.66
CA GLN A 6 12.20 24.23 12.51
C GLN A 6 10.76 24.69 12.25
N TYR A 7 10.52 26.00 12.11
CA TYR A 7 9.17 26.52 11.82
C TYR A 7 8.60 26.01 10.47
N GLN A 8 9.45 25.72 9.47
CA GLN A 8 9.01 25.16 8.19
C GLN A 8 8.63 23.69 8.33
N ILE A 9 9.33 22.95 9.20
CA ILE A 9 8.98 21.58 9.55
C ILE A 9 7.64 21.56 10.29
N ASP A 10 7.45 22.50 11.23
CA ASP A 10 6.24 22.60 12.02
C ASP A 10 5.02 22.99 11.17
N ASP A 11 5.18 23.89 10.19
CA ASP A 11 4.13 24.23 9.23
C ASP A 11 3.69 23.01 8.41
N ILE A 12 4.65 22.26 7.83
CA ILE A 12 4.36 21.03 7.08
C ILE A 12 3.64 20.00 7.97
N LYS A 13 4.12 19.80 9.20
CA LYS A 13 3.48 18.86 10.15
C LYS A 13 2.10 19.32 10.59
N GLY A 14 1.89 20.64 10.74
CA GLY A 14 0.61 21.24 11.07
C GLY A 14 -0.47 21.04 10.01
N LYS A 15 -0.07 20.72 8.76
CA LYS A 15 -0.98 20.32 7.68
C LYS A 15 -1.43 18.86 7.73
N LEU A 16 -0.96 18.08 8.70
CA LEU A 16 -1.32 16.68 8.90
C LEU A 16 -2.13 16.49 10.19
N VAL A 17 -2.96 15.45 10.21
CA VAL A 17 -3.74 15.04 11.37
C VAL A 17 -3.43 13.60 11.70
N SER A 18 -3.08 13.37 12.95
CA SER A 18 -2.86 12.04 13.53
C SER A 18 -3.86 11.67 14.63
N ASP A 19 -4.57 12.66 15.19
CA ASP A 19 -5.60 12.42 16.20
C ASP A 19 -6.74 11.57 15.64
N ARG A 20 -7.05 10.45 16.33
CA ARG A 20 -8.03 9.46 15.86
C ARG A 20 -9.43 10.04 15.77
N SER A 21 -9.81 10.93 16.69
CA SER A 21 -11.15 11.55 16.70
C SER A 21 -11.32 12.49 15.52
N LYS A 22 -10.37 13.40 15.31
CA LYS A 22 -10.33 14.33 14.16
C LYS A 22 -10.28 13.56 12.84
N LEU A 23 -9.41 12.55 12.72
CA LEU A 23 -9.35 11.71 11.53
C LEU A 23 -10.67 10.98 11.25
N GLY A 24 -11.34 10.47 12.29
CA GLY A 24 -12.64 9.82 12.14
C GLY A 24 -13.72 10.79 11.63
N LYS A 25 -13.70 12.06 12.09
CA LYS A 25 -14.59 13.12 11.59
C LYS A 25 -14.27 13.47 10.13
N LEU A 26 -12.98 13.66 9.80
CA LEU A 26 -12.53 13.92 8.43
C LEU A 26 -12.90 12.78 7.49
N TYR A 27 -12.71 11.53 7.90
CA TYR A 27 -13.11 10.36 7.13
C TYR A 27 -14.61 10.37 6.79
N LYS A 28 -15.47 10.66 7.78
CA LYS A 28 -16.92 10.77 7.55
C LYS A 28 -17.25 11.89 6.56
N ALA A 29 -16.63 13.06 6.72
CA ALA A 29 -16.84 14.21 5.84
C ALA A 29 -16.35 13.95 4.40
N LYS A 30 -15.15 13.38 4.24
CA LYS A 30 -14.55 13.06 2.93
C LYS A 30 -15.32 11.94 2.21
N LYS A 31 -15.83 10.96 2.94
CA LYS A 31 -16.67 9.89 2.38
C LYS A 31 -18.03 10.39 1.86
N SER A 32 -18.56 11.48 2.40
CA SER A 32 -19.83 12.06 1.92
C SER A 32 -19.69 12.55 0.48
N LYS A 33 -20.75 12.40 -0.32
CA LYS A 33 -20.85 13.02 -1.65
C LYS A 33 -20.95 14.55 -1.57
N PHE A 34 -21.43 15.04 -0.43
CA PHE A 34 -21.65 16.45 -0.19
C PHE A 34 -20.57 17.02 0.72
N GLN A 35 -20.17 18.25 0.45
CA GLN A 35 -19.47 19.08 1.41
C GLN A 35 -20.51 19.79 2.26
N HIS A 36 -20.30 19.82 3.58
CA HIS A 36 -21.22 20.47 4.53
C HIS A 36 -20.52 21.65 5.20
N LEU A 37 -21.26 22.74 5.40
CA LEU A 37 -20.84 23.89 6.20
C LEU A 37 -21.95 24.29 7.17
N SER A 38 -21.56 24.97 8.25
CA SER A 38 -22.49 25.62 9.17
C SER A 38 -22.13 27.09 9.25
N ILE A 39 -22.97 27.92 8.64
CA ILE A 39 -22.75 29.35 8.45
C ILE A 39 -23.80 30.18 9.18
N ASP A 40 -23.49 31.44 9.45
CA ASP A 40 -24.43 32.38 10.05
C ASP A 40 -25.58 32.68 9.08
N HIS A 41 -26.78 32.93 9.61
CA HIS A 41 -27.99 33.11 8.81
C HIS A 41 -27.88 34.23 7.77
N SER A 42 -27.12 35.28 8.06
CA SER A 42 -26.88 36.42 7.15
C SER A 42 -26.10 36.05 5.89
N LEU A 43 -25.34 34.96 5.89
CA LEU A 43 -24.52 34.53 4.76
C LEU A 43 -25.26 33.53 3.85
N VAL A 44 -26.41 33.00 4.26
CA VAL A 44 -27.09 31.89 3.57
C VAL A 44 -27.40 32.24 2.12
N ASP A 45 -28.00 33.40 1.87
CA ASP A 45 -28.40 33.81 0.51
C ASP A 45 -27.21 33.91 -0.45
N VAL A 46 -26.03 34.26 0.05
CA VAL A 46 -24.79 34.31 -0.76
C VAL A 46 -24.38 32.91 -1.20
N TYR A 47 -24.42 31.93 -0.30
CA TYR A 47 -24.06 30.56 -0.61
C TYR A 47 -25.12 29.87 -1.49
N LEU A 48 -26.42 30.17 -1.30
CA LEU A 48 -27.48 29.65 -2.16
C LEU A 48 -27.28 30.08 -3.62
N LYS A 49 -26.87 31.34 -3.86
CA LYS A 49 -26.52 31.84 -5.20
C LYS A 49 -25.30 31.13 -5.81
N GLN A 50 -24.44 30.53 -4.98
CA GLN A 50 -23.29 29.72 -5.41
C GLN A 50 -23.64 28.25 -5.61
N GLY A 51 -24.92 27.87 -5.54
CA GLY A 51 -25.39 26.50 -5.75
C GLY A 51 -25.33 25.62 -4.50
N TRP A 52 -25.17 26.20 -3.31
CA TRP A 52 -25.37 25.46 -2.06
C TRP A 52 -26.86 25.29 -1.77
N GLU A 53 -27.19 24.24 -1.02
CA GLU A 53 -28.54 23.92 -0.58
C GLU A 53 -28.63 23.90 0.94
N ILE A 54 -29.79 24.24 1.50
CA ILE A 54 -30.03 24.10 2.95
C ILE A 54 -30.09 22.62 3.32
N ASP A 55 -29.34 22.24 4.35
CA ASP A 55 -29.23 20.87 4.84
C ASP A 55 -30.00 20.69 6.15
N GLY A 56 -31.32 20.51 6.03
CA GLY A 56 -32.23 20.30 7.16
C GLY A 56 -32.68 21.60 7.83
N LYS A 57 -33.21 21.48 9.06
CA LYS A 57 -33.73 22.64 9.81
C LYS A 57 -32.59 23.55 10.28
N PRO A 58 -32.75 24.89 10.20
CA PRO A 58 -31.80 25.83 10.77
C PRO A 58 -31.58 25.57 12.28
N LEU A 59 -30.35 25.78 12.74
CA LEU A 59 -30.03 25.82 14.16
C LEU A 59 -30.38 27.21 14.73
N LYS A 60 -30.25 27.38 16.05
CA LYS A 60 -30.56 28.65 16.72
C LYS A 60 -29.80 29.86 16.16
N THR A 61 -28.56 29.67 15.73
CA THR A 61 -27.67 30.76 15.28
C THR A 61 -27.06 30.53 13.91
N LYS A 62 -27.19 29.32 13.35
CA LYS A 62 -26.52 28.91 12.12
C LYS A 62 -27.42 28.07 11.24
N THR A 63 -27.27 28.21 9.93
CA THR A 63 -27.88 27.32 8.95
C THR A 63 -26.84 26.30 8.50
N LYS A 64 -27.23 25.02 8.44
CA LYS A 64 -26.42 23.99 7.79
C LYS A 64 -26.70 24.04 6.30
N ILE A 65 -25.65 24.05 5.50
CA ILE A 65 -25.73 24.03 4.06
C ILE A 65 -24.84 22.92 3.50
N LYS A 66 -25.18 22.44 2.31
CA LYS A 66 -24.41 21.42 1.59
C LYS A 66 -24.29 21.75 0.11
N ILE A 67 -23.23 21.26 -0.52
CA ILE A 67 -23.06 21.29 -1.98
C ILE A 67 -22.48 19.95 -2.43
N GLU A 68 -22.87 19.48 -3.61
CA GLU A 68 -22.27 18.27 -4.18
C GLU A 68 -20.80 18.54 -4.54
N LYS A 69 -19.91 17.62 -4.17
CA LYS A 69 -18.49 17.75 -4.49
C LYS A 69 -18.27 17.62 -5.98
N THR A 70 -17.36 18.44 -6.52
CA THR A 70 -16.89 18.26 -7.90
C THR A 70 -16.28 16.88 -8.09
N HIS A 71 -16.30 16.37 -9.32
CA HIS A 71 -15.78 15.04 -9.63
C HIS A 71 -14.30 14.85 -9.22
N SER A 72 -13.46 15.87 -9.43
CA SER A 72 -12.06 15.85 -9.00
C SER A 72 -11.94 15.78 -7.49
N LYS A 73 -12.71 16.61 -6.77
CA LYS A 73 -12.66 16.64 -5.31
C LYS A 73 -13.12 15.32 -4.69
N GLN A 74 -14.19 14.74 -5.22
CA GLN A 74 -14.65 13.42 -4.77
C GLN A 74 -13.60 12.34 -5.01
N PHE A 75 -12.84 12.42 -6.10
CA PHE A 75 -11.77 11.44 -6.36
C PHE A 75 -10.63 11.54 -5.35
N GLU A 76 -10.16 12.74 -5.04
CA GLU A 76 -9.13 12.95 -4.00
C GLU A 76 -9.60 12.41 -2.65
N ASP A 77 -10.84 12.75 -2.26
CA ASP A 77 -11.42 12.29 -1.00
C ASP A 77 -11.61 10.76 -0.96
N ASP A 78 -11.95 10.13 -2.08
CA ASP A 78 -12.07 8.68 -2.19
C ASP A 78 -10.71 7.98 -2.01
N VAL A 79 -9.66 8.53 -2.62
CA VAL A 79 -8.28 8.04 -2.49
C VAL A 79 -7.81 8.23 -1.04
N TRP A 80 -8.03 9.40 -0.45
CA TRP A 80 -7.74 9.67 0.96
C TRP A 80 -8.46 8.66 1.88
N CYS A 81 -9.75 8.42 1.63
CA CYS A 81 -10.54 7.46 2.38
C CYS A 81 -10.03 6.02 2.22
N GLN A 82 -9.46 5.69 1.08
CA GLN A 82 -8.85 4.38 0.85
C GLN A 82 -7.58 4.20 1.69
N PHE A 83 -6.71 5.20 1.77
CA PHE A 83 -5.54 5.18 2.66
C PHE A 83 -5.93 5.09 4.15
N TYR A 84 -6.95 5.83 4.57
CA TYR A 84 -7.49 5.71 5.92
C TYR A 84 -7.94 4.27 6.23
N LYS A 85 -8.66 3.63 5.31
CA LYS A 85 -9.10 2.23 5.43
C LYS A 85 -7.96 1.21 5.37
N LEU A 86 -6.88 1.50 4.64
CA LEU A 86 -5.67 0.69 4.62
C LEU A 86 -4.89 0.72 5.94
N GLY A 87 -5.23 1.63 6.86
CA GLY A 87 -4.60 1.70 8.18
C GLY A 87 -3.63 2.86 8.36
N TYR A 88 -3.52 3.79 7.40
CA TYR A 88 -2.75 5.02 7.58
C TYR A 88 -3.42 5.90 8.64
N ARG A 89 -2.61 6.49 9.54
CA ARG A 89 -3.09 7.25 10.70
C ARG A 89 -2.49 8.63 10.83
N THR A 90 -1.76 9.08 9.83
CA THR A 90 -1.36 10.48 9.69
C THR A 90 -1.65 10.88 8.26
N LEU A 91 -2.62 11.78 8.03
CA LEU A 91 -3.01 12.22 6.69
C LEU A 91 -3.18 13.74 6.62
N ASN A 92 -3.07 14.32 5.42
CA ASN A 92 -3.38 15.74 5.21
C ASN A 92 -4.84 16.07 5.54
N TYR A 93 -5.08 17.20 6.21
CA TYR A 93 -6.43 17.58 6.62
C TYR A 93 -7.25 18.23 5.51
N ASP A 94 -6.59 19.01 4.64
CA ASP A 94 -7.16 19.70 3.48
C ASP A 94 -6.32 19.45 2.22
N GLU A 95 -6.76 20.02 1.09
CA GLU A 95 -6.04 19.99 -0.18
C GLU A 95 -4.78 20.89 -0.20
N ASN A 96 -4.50 21.70 0.82
CA ASN A 96 -3.46 22.74 0.76
C ASN A 96 -2.09 22.24 1.26
N PHE A 97 -1.85 20.93 1.23
CA PHE A 97 -0.57 20.37 1.63
C PHE A 97 0.49 20.66 0.56
N VAL A 98 1.47 21.49 0.87
CA VAL A 98 2.50 21.93 -0.06
C VAL A 98 3.88 21.47 0.41
N LEU A 99 4.64 20.85 -0.49
CA LEU A 99 6.02 20.46 -0.24
C LEU A 99 6.99 21.29 -1.09
N PRO A 100 8.05 21.85 -0.48
CA PRO A 100 9.17 22.37 -1.24
C PRO A 100 9.98 21.22 -1.84
N PHE A 101 10.54 21.42 -3.02
CA PHE A 101 11.47 20.48 -3.67
C PHE A 101 12.79 21.11 -4.09
N GLY A 102 12.92 22.43 -4.01
CA GLY A 102 14.11 23.18 -4.38
C GLY A 102 14.52 24.22 -3.33
N LYS A 103 15.42 25.12 -3.71
CA LYS A 103 15.91 26.20 -2.82
C LYS A 103 15.04 27.45 -2.90
N LYS A 104 14.43 27.71 -4.05
CA LYS A 104 13.61 28.91 -4.26
C LYS A 104 12.25 28.72 -3.61
N GLU A 105 11.66 29.81 -3.12
CA GLU A 105 10.32 29.78 -2.51
C GLU A 105 9.22 29.35 -3.49
N THR A 106 9.46 29.55 -4.79
CA THR A 106 8.58 29.10 -5.88
C THR A 106 8.73 27.61 -6.21
N GLU A 107 9.80 26.95 -5.77
CA GLU A 107 10.06 25.52 -6.00
C GLU A 107 9.31 24.67 -4.97
N LYS A 108 7.99 24.83 -4.96
CA LYS A 108 7.04 24.11 -4.11
C LYS A 108 5.88 23.57 -4.94
N LYS A 109 5.28 22.48 -4.49
CA LYS A 109 4.18 21.82 -5.19
C LYS A 109 3.18 21.27 -4.18
N GLN A 110 1.91 21.54 -4.45
CA GLN A 110 0.77 20.97 -3.74
C GLN A 110 0.68 19.48 -4.02
N ILE A 111 0.37 18.69 -2.99
CA ILE A 111 0.14 17.26 -3.06
C ILE A 111 -1.29 16.99 -2.59
N ASP A 112 -2.08 16.32 -3.42
CA ASP A 112 -3.52 16.16 -3.19
C ASP A 112 -3.80 15.26 -1.96
N VAL A 113 -3.06 14.15 -1.84
CA VAL A 113 -3.16 13.24 -0.68
C VAL A 113 -1.77 12.86 -0.17
N VAL A 114 -1.61 12.97 1.15
CA VAL A 114 -0.45 12.47 1.88
C VAL A 114 -0.93 11.51 2.95
N ALA A 115 -0.33 10.33 3.01
CA ALA A 115 -0.63 9.32 4.01
C ALA A 115 0.65 8.75 4.61
N ILE A 116 0.75 8.74 5.94
CA ILE A 116 1.92 8.30 6.69
C ILE A 116 1.51 7.25 7.74
N ASN A 117 2.33 6.21 7.85
CA ASN A 117 2.32 5.24 8.94
C ASN A 117 3.76 4.93 9.36
N ASP A 118 3.99 3.82 10.08
CA ASP A 118 5.31 3.46 10.57
C ASP A 118 6.25 2.89 9.49
N ASP A 119 5.70 2.32 8.42
CA ASP A 119 6.49 1.68 7.34
C ASP A 119 6.72 2.62 6.14
N SER A 120 5.81 3.56 5.87
CA SER A 120 5.81 4.33 4.62
C SER A 120 5.17 5.72 4.70
N ILE A 121 5.59 6.56 3.75
CA ILE A 121 5.00 7.85 3.39
C ILE A 121 4.55 7.77 1.93
N ILE A 122 3.27 7.97 1.69
CA ILE A 122 2.67 7.93 0.36
C ILE A 122 2.24 9.34 -0.04
N LEU A 123 2.74 9.79 -1.19
CA LEU A 123 2.33 11.02 -1.85
C LEU A 123 1.48 10.66 -3.06
N VAL A 124 0.33 11.30 -3.22
CA VAL A 124 -0.57 11.05 -4.34
C VAL A 124 -0.95 12.33 -5.05
N GLU A 125 -0.79 12.33 -6.37
CA GLU A 125 -1.40 13.31 -7.27
C GLU A 125 -2.57 12.62 -7.99
N CYS A 126 -3.72 13.28 -8.02
CA CYS A 126 -4.97 12.79 -8.57
C CYS A 126 -5.30 13.53 -9.88
N LYS A 127 -5.63 12.78 -10.93
CA LYS A 127 -6.24 13.32 -12.16
C LYS A 127 -7.50 12.55 -12.51
N SER A 128 -8.53 13.25 -12.93
CA SER A 128 -9.83 12.62 -13.14
C SER A 128 -10.60 13.21 -14.32
N SER A 129 -11.56 12.43 -14.83
CA SER A 129 -12.54 12.87 -15.83
C SER A 129 -13.90 12.27 -15.48
N GLU A 130 -14.98 13.03 -15.64
CA GLU A 130 -16.32 12.49 -15.38
C GLU A 130 -16.64 11.30 -16.28
N LYS A 131 -16.29 11.41 -17.57
CA LYS A 131 -16.47 10.34 -18.56
C LYS A 131 -15.14 9.63 -18.85
N PRO A 132 -15.14 8.30 -19.06
CA PRO A 132 -13.97 7.56 -19.49
C PRO A 132 -13.37 8.11 -20.80
N LYS A 133 -12.10 8.47 -20.78
CA LYS A 133 -11.37 8.94 -21.97
C LYS A 133 -9.88 8.63 -21.91
N LYS A 134 -9.21 8.81 -23.05
CA LYS A 134 -7.74 8.80 -23.11
C LYS A 134 -7.20 9.97 -22.28
N ALA A 135 -6.14 9.73 -21.52
CA ALA A 135 -5.47 10.79 -20.79
C ALA A 135 -4.82 11.80 -21.75
N PRO A 136 -4.81 13.12 -21.42
CA PRO A 136 -3.93 14.07 -22.08
C PRO A 136 -2.47 13.68 -21.82
N SER A 137 -1.53 14.32 -22.53
CA SER A 137 -0.12 14.16 -22.19
C SER A 137 0.19 14.85 -20.85
N TYR A 138 1.04 14.19 -20.07
CA TYR A 138 1.56 14.69 -18.79
C TYR A 138 3.08 14.93 -18.86
N LYS A 139 3.61 15.18 -20.06
CA LYS A 139 5.05 15.34 -20.30
C LYS A 139 5.70 16.31 -19.30
N ASP A 140 5.19 17.54 -19.19
CA ASP A 140 5.79 18.57 -18.33
C ASP A 140 5.75 18.18 -16.83
N GLU A 141 4.66 17.52 -16.43
CA GLU A 141 4.51 16.99 -15.07
C GLU A 141 5.53 15.87 -14.81
N PHE A 142 5.76 14.98 -15.76
CA PHE A 142 6.63 13.82 -15.59
C PHE A 142 8.11 14.11 -15.85
N ASP A 143 8.46 15.05 -16.72
CA ASP A 143 9.86 15.43 -17.01
C ASP A 143 10.56 15.96 -15.74
N LEU A 144 9.86 16.76 -14.92
CA LEU A 144 10.39 17.28 -13.66
C LEU A 144 10.09 16.40 -12.45
N LEU A 145 9.40 15.26 -12.63
CA LEU A 145 8.95 14.43 -11.51
C LEU A 145 10.14 13.90 -10.70
N LYS A 146 11.18 13.37 -11.34
CA LYS A 146 12.35 12.82 -10.64
C LYS A 146 13.05 13.87 -9.78
N LEU A 147 13.17 15.11 -10.27
CA LEU A 147 13.72 16.24 -9.53
C LEU A 147 12.85 16.55 -8.30
N ARG A 148 11.53 16.69 -8.50
CA ARG A 148 10.58 16.97 -7.42
C ARG A 148 10.59 15.89 -6.34
N LEU A 149 10.57 14.61 -6.73
CA LEU A 149 10.62 13.49 -5.80
C LEU A 149 11.92 13.45 -4.98
N ASN A 150 13.05 13.85 -5.56
CA ASN A 150 14.30 13.95 -4.80
C ASN A 150 14.26 15.06 -3.75
N GLY A 151 13.64 16.20 -4.06
CA GLY A 151 13.40 17.29 -3.11
C GLY A 151 12.43 16.86 -1.99
N PHE A 152 11.27 16.31 -2.35
CA PHE A 152 10.29 15.82 -1.38
C PHE A 152 10.88 14.78 -0.44
N ARG A 153 11.70 13.84 -0.94
CA ARG A 153 12.36 12.85 -0.09
C ARG A 153 13.21 13.50 0.99
N LYS A 154 14.00 14.53 0.66
CA LYS A 154 14.85 15.24 1.64
C LYS A 154 14.00 15.91 2.72
N VAL A 155 12.94 16.60 2.31
CA VAL A 155 12.00 17.27 3.22
C VAL A 155 11.31 16.28 4.14
N LEU A 156 10.71 15.23 3.58
CA LEU A 156 9.97 14.23 4.35
C LEU A 156 10.87 13.46 5.31
N LYS A 157 12.11 13.17 4.92
CA LYS A 157 13.12 12.56 5.80
C LYS A 157 13.47 13.47 6.98
N GLN A 158 13.62 14.77 6.74
CA GLN A 158 13.84 15.73 7.82
C GLN A 158 12.62 15.86 8.75
N CYS A 159 11.41 15.79 8.20
CA CYS A 159 10.18 15.88 9.00
C CYS A 159 9.89 14.59 9.79
N PHE A 160 10.12 13.42 9.19
CA PHE A 160 9.57 12.13 9.65
C PHE A 160 10.61 11.00 9.72
N GLY A 161 11.91 11.30 9.73
CA GLY A 161 12.95 10.28 9.81
C GLY A 161 13.22 9.53 8.51
N ASP A 162 14.28 8.72 8.52
CA ASP A 162 14.84 8.04 7.35
C ASP A 162 14.33 6.60 7.17
N GLU A 163 13.67 6.06 8.20
CA GLU A 163 13.19 4.69 8.30
C GLU A 163 12.01 4.36 7.38
N ARG A 164 11.18 5.37 7.05
CA ARG A 164 9.95 5.19 6.26
C ARG A 164 10.25 5.17 4.75
N LYS A 165 9.63 4.23 4.03
CA LYS A 165 9.68 4.20 2.56
C LYS A 165 8.78 5.27 1.95
N ILE A 166 9.33 6.04 1.01
CA ILE A 166 8.59 7.11 0.34
C ILE A 166 8.18 6.66 -1.05
N LYS A 167 6.88 6.67 -1.36
CA LYS A 167 6.35 6.36 -2.69
C LYS A 167 5.48 7.49 -3.23
N PHE A 168 5.68 7.81 -4.50
CA PHE A 168 4.77 8.67 -5.24
C PHE A 168 3.83 7.83 -6.09
N ILE A 169 2.55 8.20 -6.04
CA ILE A 169 1.47 7.56 -6.76
C ILE A 169 0.81 8.60 -7.67
N PHE A 170 0.71 8.28 -8.96
CA PHE A 170 -0.09 9.06 -9.89
C PHE A 170 -1.43 8.35 -10.09
N ALA A 171 -2.46 8.86 -9.42
CA ALA A 171 -3.78 8.27 -9.40
C ALA A 171 -4.67 8.86 -10.50
N THR A 172 -5.27 7.98 -11.31
CA THR A 172 -6.22 8.38 -12.34
C THR A 172 -7.59 7.75 -12.15
N ARG A 173 -8.63 8.55 -12.40
CA ARG A 173 -10.01 8.08 -12.51
C ARG A 173 -10.55 8.43 -13.88
N ASN A 174 -11.00 7.41 -14.62
CA ASN A 174 -11.60 7.50 -15.95
C ASN A 174 -10.65 8.12 -17.00
N LEU A 175 -9.35 8.18 -16.69
CA LEU A 175 -8.29 8.62 -17.60
C LEU A 175 -7.35 7.45 -17.85
N ARG A 176 -7.30 6.99 -19.10
CA ARG A 176 -6.46 5.87 -19.52
C ARG A 176 -5.15 6.39 -20.12
N ILE A 177 -4.04 6.12 -19.44
CA ILE A 177 -2.69 6.24 -20.01
C ILE A 177 -2.37 4.93 -20.76
N ASN A 178 -1.86 5.05 -21.99
CA ASN A 178 -1.42 3.91 -22.79
C ASN A 178 -0.17 3.26 -22.14
N SER A 179 -0.09 1.92 -22.10
CA SER A 179 1.05 1.19 -21.52
C SER A 179 2.37 1.49 -22.22
N GLU A 180 2.31 1.77 -23.53
CA GLU A 180 3.50 2.04 -24.35
C GLU A 180 3.84 3.54 -24.47
N SER A 181 3.08 4.42 -23.79
CA SER A 181 3.33 5.86 -23.90
C SER A 181 4.63 6.28 -23.24
N GLU A 182 5.27 7.29 -23.81
CA GLU A 182 6.46 7.89 -23.22
C GLU A 182 6.18 8.49 -21.84
N ASP A 183 4.97 9.00 -21.61
CA ASP A 183 4.55 9.49 -20.30
C ASP A 183 4.54 8.38 -19.24
N LEU A 184 4.05 7.18 -19.56
CA LEU A 184 4.11 6.08 -18.61
C LEU A 184 5.56 5.64 -18.36
N LYS A 185 6.41 5.61 -19.40
CA LYS A 185 7.85 5.31 -19.25
C LYS A 185 8.55 6.32 -18.34
N ARG A 186 8.28 7.62 -18.49
CA ARG A 186 8.80 8.70 -17.61
C ARG A 186 8.34 8.51 -16.16
N LEU A 187 7.06 8.22 -15.95
CA LEU A 187 6.51 7.96 -14.62
C LEU A 187 7.22 6.78 -13.93
N LEU A 188 7.38 5.67 -14.66
CA LEU A 188 8.03 4.47 -14.14
C LEU A 188 9.54 4.65 -13.92
N SER A 189 10.23 5.40 -14.77
CA SER A 189 11.66 5.70 -14.59
C SER A 189 11.93 6.56 -13.35
N ALA A 190 10.97 7.39 -12.94
CA ALA A 190 10.98 8.11 -11.66
C ALA A 190 10.67 7.21 -10.44
N ARG A 191 10.43 5.90 -10.65
CA ARG A 191 9.99 4.91 -9.66
C ARG A 191 8.65 5.25 -9.00
N ALA A 192 7.81 6.01 -9.68
CA ALA A 192 6.44 6.26 -9.27
C ALA A 192 5.52 5.08 -9.64
N TYR A 193 4.34 5.02 -9.01
CA TYR A 193 3.35 3.99 -9.26
C TYR A 193 2.13 4.56 -9.97
N TYR A 194 1.72 3.95 -11.08
CA TYR A 194 0.51 4.33 -11.81
C TYR A 194 -0.73 3.65 -11.22
N TYR A 195 -1.68 4.45 -10.73
CA TYR A 195 -2.82 3.98 -9.96
C TYR A 195 -4.14 4.30 -10.67
N ASN A 196 -4.64 3.37 -11.48
CA ASN A 196 -5.83 3.58 -12.30
C ASN A 196 -7.12 3.01 -11.66
N ASN A 197 -8.24 3.08 -12.37
CA ASN A 197 -9.52 2.51 -11.92
C ASN A 197 -9.44 1.03 -11.52
N ASN A 198 -8.64 0.22 -12.22
CA ASN A 198 -8.49 -1.21 -11.92
C ASN A 198 -7.76 -1.38 -10.58
N THR A 199 -6.66 -0.64 -10.38
CA THR A 199 -5.94 -0.66 -9.11
C THR A 199 -6.82 -0.18 -7.95
N TYR A 200 -7.57 0.91 -8.14
CA TYR A 200 -8.51 1.41 -7.13
C TYR A 200 -9.54 0.35 -6.71
N LYS A 201 -10.16 -0.33 -7.68
CA LYS A 201 -11.11 -1.43 -7.43
C LYS A 201 -10.43 -2.60 -6.72
N TYR A 202 -9.23 -2.98 -7.15
CA TYR A 202 -8.46 -4.06 -6.56
C TYR A 202 -8.14 -3.80 -5.09
N VAL A 203 -7.59 -2.63 -4.76
CA VAL A 203 -7.26 -2.25 -3.39
C VAL A 203 -8.50 -2.18 -2.51
N ASN A 204 -9.64 -1.68 -3.01
CA ASN A 204 -10.90 -1.75 -2.28
C ASN A 204 -11.34 -3.20 -1.98
N SER A 205 -11.13 -4.12 -2.92
CA SER A 205 -11.41 -5.54 -2.69
C SER A 205 -10.47 -6.16 -1.64
N LEU A 206 -9.20 -5.74 -1.60
CA LEU A 206 -8.24 -6.15 -0.57
C LEU A 206 -8.70 -5.67 0.81
N ILE A 207 -9.05 -4.39 0.94
CA ILE A 207 -9.55 -3.81 2.20
C ILE A 207 -10.75 -4.60 2.73
N GLN A 208 -11.72 -4.91 1.86
CA GLN A 208 -12.93 -5.65 2.25
C GLN A 208 -12.62 -7.07 2.72
N LYS A 209 -11.68 -7.77 2.07
CA LYS A 209 -11.40 -9.19 2.31
C LYS A 209 -10.36 -9.44 3.41
N TYR A 210 -9.28 -8.66 3.41
CA TYR A 210 -8.09 -8.86 4.24
C TYR A 210 -8.08 -7.99 5.50
N LYS A 211 -8.94 -6.96 5.58
CA LYS A 211 -9.01 -6.01 6.70
C LYS A 211 -7.62 -5.49 7.08
N ASN A 212 -7.13 -5.77 8.28
CA ASN A 212 -5.85 -5.28 8.79
C ASN A 212 -4.65 -5.77 7.96
N ALA A 213 -4.76 -6.94 7.32
CA ALA A 213 -3.70 -7.45 6.45
C ALA A 213 -3.72 -6.86 5.03
N SER A 214 -4.72 -6.03 4.69
CA SER A 214 -4.78 -5.38 3.37
C SER A 214 -3.62 -4.41 3.13
N LEU A 215 -3.07 -3.82 4.20
CA LEU A 215 -1.88 -2.97 4.14
C LEU A 215 -0.69 -3.72 3.54
N PHE A 216 -0.41 -4.93 4.02
CA PHE A 216 0.74 -5.71 3.53
C PHE A 216 0.61 -6.05 2.05
N GLN A 217 -0.59 -6.45 1.61
CA GLN A 217 -0.85 -6.71 0.19
C GLN A 217 -0.73 -5.44 -0.66
N PHE A 218 -1.17 -4.29 -0.13
CA PHE A 218 -1.01 -3.01 -0.79
C PHE A 218 0.47 -2.61 -0.89
N LEU A 219 1.26 -2.75 0.18
CA LEU A 219 2.70 -2.48 0.16
C LEU A 219 3.43 -3.41 -0.83
N GLY A 220 3.11 -4.70 -0.83
CA GLY A 220 3.63 -5.67 -1.81
C GLY A 220 3.30 -5.30 -3.26
N LEU A 221 2.16 -4.65 -3.51
CA LEU A 221 1.76 -4.15 -4.82
C LEU A 221 2.57 -2.91 -5.24
N ILE A 222 2.67 -1.89 -4.38
CA ILE A 222 3.28 -0.60 -4.76
C ILE A 222 4.80 -0.57 -4.66
N PHE A 223 5.38 -1.38 -3.76
CA PHE A 223 6.83 -1.50 -3.53
C PHE A 223 7.39 -2.81 -4.08
N LYS A 224 6.70 -3.48 -5.01
CA LYS A 224 7.10 -4.79 -5.52
C LYS A 224 8.58 -4.84 -5.92
N ASN A 225 9.31 -5.81 -5.36
CA ASN A 225 10.76 -6.02 -5.51
C ASN A 225 11.66 -4.91 -4.91
N GLU A 226 11.12 -3.90 -4.25
CA GLU A 226 11.91 -2.92 -3.51
C GLU A 226 12.30 -3.48 -2.14
N GLU A 227 13.57 -3.32 -1.77
CA GLU A 227 14.09 -3.72 -0.46
C GLU A 227 13.40 -2.93 0.65
N ILE A 228 12.91 -3.60 1.67
CA ILE A 228 12.44 -3.02 2.93
C ILE A 228 13.64 -2.38 3.64
N ASN A 229 14.72 -3.15 3.82
CA ASN A 229 16.01 -2.67 4.30
C ASN A 229 17.15 -3.48 3.67
N LYS A 230 18.40 -3.04 3.89
CA LYS A 230 19.60 -3.70 3.35
C LYS A 230 19.98 -4.97 4.09
N THR A 231 19.41 -5.21 5.27
CA THR A 231 19.74 -6.35 6.11
C THR A 231 19.03 -7.59 5.58
N LYS A 232 19.80 -8.59 5.17
CA LYS A 232 19.23 -9.88 4.79
C LYS A 232 18.69 -10.58 6.03
N ILE A 233 17.61 -11.33 5.83
CA ILE A 233 17.02 -12.16 6.87
C ILE A 233 17.75 -13.49 6.84
N GLU A 234 18.44 -13.82 7.93
CA GLU A 234 19.20 -15.06 8.08
C GLU A 234 18.40 -16.04 8.92
N ILE A 235 18.12 -17.22 8.37
CA ILE A 235 17.30 -18.24 9.02
C ILE A 235 17.94 -19.62 8.85
N PRO A 236 18.06 -20.43 9.92
CA PRO A 236 18.41 -21.84 9.79
C PRO A 236 17.40 -22.56 8.90
N ALA A 237 17.91 -23.29 7.91
CA ALA A 237 17.08 -24.00 6.95
C ALA A 237 17.65 -25.38 6.60
N VAL A 238 16.76 -26.30 6.26
CA VAL A 238 17.08 -27.57 5.61
C VAL A 238 16.85 -27.40 4.11
N LYS A 239 17.89 -27.63 3.31
CA LYS A 239 17.80 -27.70 1.86
C LYS A 239 17.63 -29.15 1.44
N GLY A 240 16.63 -29.42 0.60
CA GLY A 240 16.44 -30.72 -0.05
C GLY A 240 16.25 -30.57 -1.56
N LYS A 241 16.08 -31.70 -2.24
CA LYS A 241 15.85 -31.77 -3.69
C LYS A 241 14.63 -32.64 -3.97
N MET A 242 13.77 -32.20 -4.87
CA MET A 242 12.59 -32.92 -5.34
C MET A 242 12.57 -32.84 -6.87
N GLY A 243 12.93 -33.95 -7.53
CA GLY A 243 13.20 -33.96 -8.96
C GLY A 243 14.36 -33.01 -9.31
N ASN A 244 14.14 -32.09 -10.26
CA ASN A 244 15.13 -31.08 -10.66
C ASN A 244 14.99 -29.76 -9.90
N GLN A 245 14.18 -29.72 -8.83
CA GLN A 245 13.92 -28.50 -8.05
C GLN A 245 14.49 -28.65 -6.64
N GLU A 246 15.11 -27.60 -6.15
CA GLU A 246 15.52 -27.50 -4.75
C GLU A 246 14.32 -27.06 -3.91
N TYR A 247 14.28 -27.39 -2.63
CA TYR A 247 13.31 -26.81 -1.71
C TYR A 247 13.99 -26.51 -0.37
N TYR A 248 13.43 -25.58 0.39
CA TYR A 248 13.97 -25.19 1.69
C TYR A 248 12.88 -25.26 2.75
N MET A 249 13.21 -25.82 3.92
CA MET A 249 12.34 -25.84 5.10
C MET A 249 12.95 -24.97 6.19
N PHE A 250 12.18 -24.04 6.74
CA PHE A 250 12.64 -23.09 7.77
C PHE A 250 11.45 -22.53 8.55
N SER A 251 11.74 -21.89 9.69
CA SER A 251 10.76 -21.16 10.50
C SER A 251 11.00 -19.66 10.38
N ILE A 252 9.96 -18.88 10.04
CA ILE A 252 10.05 -17.42 9.98
C ILE A 252 8.93 -16.78 10.81
N ASN A 253 9.20 -15.61 11.38
CA ASN A 253 8.15 -14.85 12.04
C ASN A 253 7.03 -14.46 11.04
N PRO A 254 5.75 -14.74 11.32
CA PRO A 254 4.63 -14.44 10.42
C PRO A 254 4.56 -12.97 10.00
N SER A 255 4.90 -12.03 10.90
CA SER A 255 4.91 -10.60 10.59
C SER A 255 5.95 -10.24 9.52
N MET A 256 7.11 -10.90 9.52
CA MET A 256 8.15 -10.73 8.50
C MET A 256 7.67 -11.28 7.15
N LEU A 257 7.08 -12.48 7.15
CA LEU A 257 6.54 -13.05 5.93
C LEU A 257 5.41 -12.18 5.35
N LEU A 258 4.53 -11.60 6.17
CA LEU A 258 3.47 -10.74 5.66
C LEU A 258 4.02 -9.49 4.95
N LYS A 259 5.09 -8.88 5.46
CA LYS A 259 5.73 -7.72 4.79
C LYS A 259 6.33 -8.10 3.43
N MET A 260 6.91 -9.29 3.32
CA MET A 260 7.54 -9.79 2.09
C MET A 260 6.54 -10.46 1.14
N GLY A 261 5.40 -10.87 1.70
CA GLY A 261 4.48 -11.82 1.13
C GLY A 261 3.37 -11.16 0.32
N PHE A 262 3.01 -11.80 -0.79
CA PHE A 262 1.85 -11.42 -1.58
C PHE A 262 1.05 -12.64 -1.99
N VAL A 263 -0.25 -12.44 -2.17
CA VAL A 263 -1.18 -13.44 -2.68
C VAL A 263 -1.53 -13.03 -4.10
N LEU A 264 -1.34 -13.94 -5.06
CA LEU A 264 -1.74 -13.69 -6.44
C LEU A 264 -3.26 -13.73 -6.54
N HIS A 265 -3.83 -12.63 -7.01
CA HIS A 265 -5.22 -12.57 -7.41
C HIS A 265 -5.29 -12.37 -8.91
N ARG A 266 -6.00 -13.25 -9.60
CA ARG A 266 -6.30 -13.12 -11.03
C ARG A 266 -7.15 -11.86 -11.23
N THR A 267 -6.48 -10.75 -11.52
CA THR A 267 -7.08 -9.46 -11.86
C THR A 267 -6.25 -8.84 -12.98
N LYS A 268 -6.86 -7.96 -13.79
CA LYS A 268 -6.15 -7.23 -14.86
C LYS A 268 -4.93 -6.42 -14.39
N ALA A 269 -4.80 -6.21 -13.08
CA ALA A 269 -3.63 -5.56 -12.46
C ALA A 269 -2.39 -6.49 -12.37
N ASN A 270 -2.56 -7.81 -12.53
CA ASN A 270 -1.53 -8.84 -12.35
C ASN A 270 -1.40 -9.78 -13.58
N GLU A 271 -1.91 -9.39 -14.76
CA GLU A 271 -2.01 -10.26 -15.96
C GLU A 271 -0.68 -10.85 -16.44
N SER A 272 0.46 -10.26 -16.06
CA SER A 272 1.76 -10.61 -16.63
C SER A 272 2.51 -11.78 -15.98
N GLU A 273 2.03 -12.37 -14.87
CA GLU A 273 2.92 -13.25 -14.08
C GLU A 273 2.56 -14.73 -13.99
N PHE A 274 1.34 -15.20 -13.70
CA PHE A 274 1.07 -16.66 -13.70
C PHE A 274 -0.43 -17.00 -13.89
N PRO A 275 -0.80 -18.11 -14.57
CA PRO A 275 -2.19 -18.46 -14.87
C PRO A 275 -2.93 -19.22 -13.73
N THR A 276 -2.33 -19.42 -12.55
CA THR A 276 -2.90 -20.30 -11.52
C THR A 276 -3.90 -19.62 -10.59
N TYR A 277 -4.97 -20.36 -10.30
CA TYR A 277 -6.05 -19.95 -9.39
C TYR A 277 -5.59 -20.05 -7.94
N GLN A 278 -5.84 -18.99 -7.15
CA GLN A 278 -5.83 -19.09 -5.70
C GLN A 278 -7.15 -18.57 -5.11
N ARG A 279 -7.66 -19.26 -4.09
CA ARG A 279 -8.94 -18.91 -3.45
C ARG A 279 -8.82 -17.54 -2.82
N LEU A 280 -9.81 -16.67 -3.00
CA LEU A 280 -9.87 -15.42 -2.26
C LEU A 280 -10.04 -15.71 -0.75
N LEU A 281 -9.47 -14.86 0.11
CA LEU A 281 -9.75 -14.96 1.55
C LEU A 281 -11.24 -14.79 1.83
N VAL A 282 -11.72 -15.60 2.76
CA VAL A 282 -13.12 -15.58 3.22
C VAL A 282 -13.12 -14.98 4.64
N PRO A 283 -13.68 -13.78 4.85
CA PRO A 283 -13.59 -13.09 6.13
C PRO A 283 -14.18 -13.84 7.33
N SER A 284 -15.24 -14.64 7.13
CA SER A 284 -15.82 -15.47 8.19
C SER A 284 -14.84 -16.55 8.66
N ARG A 285 -14.10 -17.16 7.72
CA ARG A 285 -13.08 -18.16 8.02
C ARG A 285 -11.91 -17.58 8.81
N LEU A 286 -11.50 -16.33 8.54
CA LEU A 286 -10.46 -15.65 9.32
C LEU A 286 -10.86 -15.51 10.80
N LYS A 287 -12.10 -15.09 11.09
CA LYS A 287 -12.58 -15.00 12.48
C LYS A 287 -12.55 -16.34 13.21
N GLY A 288 -12.96 -17.42 12.53
CA GLY A 288 -12.93 -18.77 13.09
C GLY A 288 -11.52 -19.24 13.38
N ILE A 289 -10.58 -18.99 12.46
CA ILE A 289 -9.17 -19.34 12.62
C ILE A 289 -8.53 -18.55 13.76
N THR A 290 -8.75 -17.24 13.85
CA THR A 290 -8.24 -16.41 14.95
C THR A 290 -8.77 -16.90 16.30
N LYS A 291 -10.08 -17.16 16.42
CA LYS A 291 -10.66 -17.69 17.67
C LYS A 291 -10.09 -19.07 18.05
N PHE A 292 -9.85 -19.94 17.05
CA PHE A 292 -9.22 -21.24 17.30
C PHE A 292 -7.79 -21.09 17.85
N ILE A 293 -7.01 -20.17 17.28
CA ILE A 293 -5.64 -19.88 17.74
C ILE A 293 -5.63 -19.24 19.13
N ASP A 294 -6.47 -18.23 19.36
CA ASP A 294 -6.56 -17.53 20.65
C ASP A 294 -6.96 -18.47 21.80
N ASN A 295 -7.69 -19.54 21.48
CA ASN A 295 -8.07 -20.60 22.42
C ASN A 295 -7.02 -21.71 22.58
N GLY A 296 -5.79 -21.51 22.11
CA GLY A 296 -4.68 -22.46 22.23
C GLY A 296 -4.59 -23.51 21.12
N GLY A 297 -5.43 -23.43 20.08
CA GLY A 297 -5.32 -24.28 18.90
C GLY A 297 -4.12 -23.92 18.03
N TYR A 298 -3.52 -24.91 17.37
CA TYR A 298 -2.43 -24.71 16.41
C TYR A 298 -2.70 -25.47 15.11
N PHE A 299 -2.09 -25.01 14.02
CA PHE A 299 -2.18 -25.69 12.72
C PHE A 299 -0.89 -26.50 12.48
N PRO A 300 -0.98 -27.83 12.31
CA PRO A 300 0.21 -28.65 12.01
C PRO A 300 0.72 -28.44 10.59
N ASN A 301 -0.13 -27.92 9.68
CA ASN A 301 0.20 -27.80 8.26
C ASN A 301 1.08 -26.58 7.99
N SER A 302 2.16 -26.80 7.25
CA SER A 302 3.06 -25.76 6.80
C SER A 302 2.41 -24.74 5.86
N ILE A 303 3.04 -23.59 5.71
CA ILE A 303 2.71 -22.61 4.67
C ILE A 303 3.70 -22.82 3.53
N ILE A 304 3.16 -22.98 2.32
CA ILE A 304 3.97 -23.14 1.10
C ILE A 304 4.14 -21.77 0.47
N VAL A 305 5.39 -21.38 0.27
CA VAL A 305 5.76 -20.11 -0.35
C VAL A 305 6.69 -20.35 -1.54
N ASN A 306 6.57 -19.52 -2.56
CA ASN A 306 7.47 -19.48 -3.70
C ASN A 306 8.09 -18.10 -3.79
N PHE A 307 9.41 -18.03 -3.73
CA PHE A 307 10.10 -16.76 -3.85
C PHE A 307 10.33 -16.42 -5.32
N ASN A 308 9.90 -15.24 -5.73
CA ASN A 308 10.20 -14.71 -7.06
C ASN A 308 11.58 -14.03 -7.04
N LEU A 309 12.60 -14.74 -7.51
CA LEU A 309 14.01 -14.37 -7.34
C LEU A 309 14.60 -13.61 -8.53
N ARG A 310 13.78 -13.05 -9.43
CA ARG A 310 14.26 -12.41 -10.66
C ARG A 310 15.30 -11.31 -10.42
N LYS A 311 15.18 -10.55 -9.32
CA LYS A 311 16.16 -9.52 -8.91
C LYS A 311 16.86 -9.82 -7.59
N ASN A 312 16.19 -10.55 -6.69
CA ASN A 312 16.61 -10.73 -5.31
C ASN A 312 16.87 -12.22 -5.05
N LYS A 313 18.08 -12.70 -5.37
CA LYS A 313 18.46 -14.11 -5.16
C LYS A 313 18.69 -14.41 -3.68
N PHE A 314 18.23 -15.57 -3.22
CA PHE A 314 18.62 -16.09 -1.90
C PHE A 314 20.07 -16.59 -1.96
N VAL A 315 20.72 -16.62 -0.81
CA VAL A 315 22.03 -17.28 -0.62
C VAL A 315 21.83 -18.35 0.44
N PHE A 316 22.35 -19.56 0.21
CA PHE A 316 22.30 -20.64 1.19
C PHE A 316 23.73 -21.05 1.52
N ASP A 317 24.08 -20.92 2.80
CA ASP A 317 25.39 -21.26 3.34
C ASP A 317 25.28 -22.61 4.05
N PRO A 318 25.73 -23.73 3.43
CA PRO A 318 25.62 -25.07 4.03
C PRO A 318 26.61 -25.23 5.20
N HIS A 319 26.18 -25.88 6.29
CA HIS A 319 27.05 -26.18 7.45
C HIS A 319 27.94 -27.42 7.20
N SER A 320 27.42 -28.44 6.51
CA SER A 320 28.19 -29.59 6.00
C SER A 320 27.35 -30.38 4.99
N LYS A 321 28.00 -31.11 4.08
CA LYS A 321 27.34 -32.11 3.23
C LYS A 321 27.48 -33.48 3.88
N ASN A 322 26.38 -34.22 3.97
CA ASN A 322 26.38 -35.60 4.44
C ASN A 322 26.55 -36.52 3.22
N GLU A 323 27.39 -37.57 3.31
CA GLU A 323 27.66 -38.47 2.17
C GLU A 323 26.43 -39.31 1.79
N PHE A 324 25.51 -39.52 2.74
CA PHE A 324 24.37 -40.43 2.58
C PHE A 324 23.09 -39.77 2.06
N THR A 325 23.00 -38.45 2.02
CA THR A 325 21.77 -37.75 1.63
C THR A 325 22.04 -36.51 0.78
N GLU A 326 21.24 -36.28 -0.25
CA GLU A 326 21.27 -35.02 -1.02
C GLU A 326 20.77 -33.79 -0.23
N SER A 327 20.22 -34.00 0.97
CA SER A 327 19.75 -32.93 1.85
C SER A 327 20.87 -32.39 2.73
N CYS A 328 20.86 -31.09 3.01
CA CYS A 328 21.86 -30.46 3.88
C CYS A 328 21.25 -29.33 4.72
N THR A 329 21.77 -29.15 5.93
CA THR A 329 21.42 -28.02 6.82
C THR A 329 22.32 -26.83 6.54
N GLY A 330 21.77 -25.63 6.65
CA GLY A 330 22.51 -24.40 6.36
C GLY A 330 21.79 -23.15 6.86
N THR A 331 22.39 -22.01 6.60
CA THR A 331 21.78 -20.70 6.85
C THR A 331 21.26 -20.14 5.53
N LEU A 332 19.94 -19.93 5.45
CA LEU A 332 19.28 -19.30 4.32
C LEU A 332 19.22 -17.79 4.54
N LYS A 333 19.86 -17.04 3.64
CA LYS A 333 19.88 -15.58 3.61
C LYS A 333 18.89 -15.06 2.57
N ILE A 334 17.75 -14.57 3.05
CA ILE A 334 16.64 -14.08 2.23
C ILE A 334 16.74 -12.54 2.12
N PRO A 335 16.70 -11.95 0.91
CA PRO A 335 16.61 -10.50 0.76
C PRO A 335 15.35 -9.95 1.43
N ASN A 336 15.48 -8.89 2.22
CA ASN A 336 14.33 -8.27 2.88
C ASN A 336 13.64 -7.29 1.93
N ALA A 337 12.72 -7.77 1.10
CA ALA A 337 12.04 -6.98 0.06
C ALA A 337 10.54 -7.26 -0.03
N TYR A 338 9.77 -6.27 -0.48
CA TYR A 338 8.33 -6.36 -0.65
C TYR A 338 7.95 -7.21 -1.86
N GLY A 339 6.88 -8.01 -1.72
CA GLY A 339 6.28 -8.74 -2.84
C GLY A 339 7.19 -9.78 -3.48
N ILE A 340 8.09 -10.38 -2.70
CA ILE A 340 9.00 -11.44 -3.19
C ILE A 340 8.53 -12.84 -2.81
N ALA A 341 7.73 -13.00 -1.76
CA ALA A 341 7.24 -14.30 -1.30
C ALA A 341 5.79 -14.51 -1.76
N TYR A 342 5.59 -15.27 -2.83
CA TYR A 342 4.26 -15.69 -3.26
C TYR A 342 3.74 -16.78 -2.32
N ILE A 343 2.68 -16.49 -1.57
CA ILE A 343 2.06 -17.47 -0.67
C ILE A 343 1.15 -18.37 -1.51
N ILE A 344 1.50 -19.66 -1.66
CA ILE A 344 0.78 -20.64 -2.49
C ILE A 344 -0.30 -21.37 -1.68
N ASP A 345 -0.01 -21.75 -0.44
CA ASP A 345 -0.99 -22.32 0.48
C ASP A 345 -0.81 -21.76 1.89
N GLY A 346 -1.90 -21.75 2.66
CA GLY A 346 -1.91 -21.25 4.03
C GLY A 346 -2.16 -19.74 4.16
N GLN A 347 -2.62 -19.08 3.09
CA GLN A 347 -2.98 -17.65 3.10
C GLN A 347 -3.97 -17.27 4.23
N HIS A 348 -5.01 -18.09 4.50
CA HIS A 348 -5.95 -17.83 5.60
C HIS A 348 -5.27 -17.98 6.97
N ARG A 349 -4.32 -18.92 7.10
CA ARG A 349 -3.53 -19.16 8.32
C ARG A 349 -2.59 -17.98 8.58
N ASN A 350 -1.79 -17.59 7.58
CA ASN A 350 -0.82 -16.50 7.68
C ASN A 350 -1.47 -15.17 8.12
N VAL A 351 -2.61 -14.82 7.50
CA VAL A 351 -3.34 -13.59 7.86
C VAL A 351 -3.97 -13.66 9.25
N SER A 352 -4.48 -14.82 9.67
CA SER A 352 -5.15 -14.96 10.98
C SER A 352 -4.16 -15.01 12.14
N ILE A 353 -2.96 -15.56 11.93
CA ILE A 353 -1.89 -15.69 12.93
C ILE A 353 -1.24 -14.34 13.25
N ASN A 354 -1.28 -13.37 12.33
CA ASN A 354 -0.89 -12.01 12.68
C ASN A 354 -1.95 -11.31 13.54
N LEU A 355 -3.22 -11.71 13.44
CA LEU A 355 -4.31 -11.14 14.23
C LEU A 355 -4.37 -11.72 15.66
N GLY A 356 -3.94 -12.96 15.87
CA GLY A 356 -3.82 -13.59 17.20
C GLY A 356 -2.35 -13.85 17.52
N HIS A 357 -1.80 -13.19 18.55
CA HIS A 357 -0.38 -13.14 18.91
C HIS A 357 0.35 -14.52 19.00
N PHE A 358 0.77 -15.11 17.87
CA PHE A 358 1.51 -16.38 17.84
C PHE A 358 2.86 -16.25 17.10
N SER A 359 3.88 -16.93 17.63
CA SER A 359 5.30 -16.60 17.39
C SER A 359 5.99 -17.42 16.30
N SER A 360 5.43 -18.52 15.78
CA SER A 360 6.12 -19.36 14.80
C SER A 360 5.21 -20.22 13.93
N LEU A 361 5.60 -20.38 12.65
CA LEU A 361 5.10 -21.41 11.73
C LEU A 361 6.27 -22.05 10.98
N ILE A 362 6.08 -23.29 10.57
CA ILE A 362 6.99 -24.02 9.70
C ILE A 362 6.64 -23.70 8.24
N PHE A 363 7.62 -23.28 7.45
CA PHE A 363 7.47 -22.88 6.06
C PHE A 363 8.23 -23.83 5.12
N PHE A 364 7.61 -24.09 3.97
CA PHE A 364 8.24 -24.78 2.83
C PHE A 364 8.42 -23.77 1.69
N ILE A 365 9.66 -23.59 1.24
CA ILE A 365 10.01 -22.92 -0.02
C ILE A 365 10.12 -23.95 -1.12
N ILE A 366 9.45 -23.68 -2.24
CA ILE A 366 9.77 -24.32 -3.52
C ILE A 366 10.04 -23.19 -4.53
N PRO A 367 11.28 -22.97 -4.98
CA PRO A 367 11.60 -22.01 -6.01
C PRO A 367 11.23 -22.61 -7.37
N SER A 368 10.01 -22.37 -7.87
CA SER A 368 9.71 -22.70 -9.27
C SER A 368 8.50 -21.95 -9.84
N PRO A 369 8.55 -21.45 -11.09
CA PRO A 369 7.40 -20.89 -11.79
C PRO A 369 6.30 -21.91 -12.18
N TYR A 370 6.50 -23.22 -11.99
CA TYR A 370 5.64 -24.28 -12.56
C TYR A 370 4.99 -25.23 -11.52
N PHE A 371 4.68 -24.75 -10.32
CA PHE A 371 4.03 -25.59 -9.32
C PHE A 371 2.51 -25.74 -9.60
N ARG A 372 2.13 -26.75 -10.38
CA ARG A 372 0.72 -27.06 -10.74
C ARG A 372 0.04 -28.15 -9.91
N TYR A 373 0.75 -28.88 -9.03
CA TYR A 373 0.22 -30.10 -8.41
C TYR A 373 0.61 -30.25 -6.93
N PHE A 374 0.03 -29.45 -6.04
CA PHE A 374 0.05 -29.72 -4.59
C PHE A 374 -1.31 -29.36 -3.94
N GLN A 375 -2.39 -29.71 -4.65
CA GLN A 375 -3.70 -29.90 -4.05
C GLN A 375 -4.07 -31.37 -4.20
N VAL A 376 -3.53 -32.21 -3.33
CA VAL A 376 -4.07 -33.55 -3.11
C VAL A 376 -4.04 -33.80 -1.60
N TYR A 377 -5.26 -33.77 -1.04
CA TYR A 377 -5.74 -33.92 0.34
C TYR A 377 -5.60 -32.73 1.31
#